data_AF-A0A391PHZ0-F1
#
_entry.id   AF-A0A391PHZ0-F1
#
_cell.length_a   1.000
_cell.length_b   1.000
_cell.length_c   1.000
_cell.angle_alpha   90.00
_cell.angle_beta   90.00
_cell.angle_gamma   90.00
#
_symmetry.space_group_name_H-M   'P 1'
#
loop_
_entity.id
_entity.type
_entity.pdbx_description
1 polymer ?
#
loop_
_entity_poly.entity_id
_entity_poly.type
_entity_poly.pdbx_seq_one_letter_code
_entity_poly.pdbx_strand_id
1 'polypeptide(L)'
;MDLGDSSLPVTRGQLDIWLAQETGQSAAEWQLGIFVKIDGPVDFEVFERSIRHVVGEADPVRATFSESGGQVRQRLLDVADFEVAFHDLTHADQPMVEARAMASALQRTPMPFDGPLLRFAYFRAGADESYFFACCHHIVADGIGLALVLQRIAAVYSESVAGVAIQPSYFSSLRDLLDSEDAYEASADYAEDEAYWTANLPAQSTRNLPPDDAAGADGSSEPIPLAPALLSQVERLCADWDVRRSTVLIAACALVLRGRAAEGHEVVLDLPVTRRVLQVSKTLPGMVAGVVPLVLQVSPDATVAEFCAHVHTRTREALRHQRFPVHCRRRTASPATTR
;
A
#
# COMPACT_ATOMS: atom_id res chain seq x y z
N MET A 1 -22.37 -15.94 -14.78
CA MET A 1 -22.03 -15.15 -15.98
C MET A 1 -20.55 -15.37 -16.20
N ASP A 2 -20.23 -15.88 -17.37
CA ASP A 2 -18.92 -16.43 -17.73
C ASP A 2 -17.88 -15.30 -17.85
N LEU A 3 -17.05 -15.11 -16.82
CA LEU A 3 -15.99 -14.09 -16.78
C LEU A 3 -14.62 -14.66 -17.19
N GLY A 4 -14.57 -15.92 -17.66
CA GLY A 4 -13.33 -16.65 -17.91
C GLY A 4 -12.48 -16.17 -19.09
N ASP A 5 -12.96 -15.22 -19.91
CA ASP A 5 -12.29 -14.88 -21.18
C ASP A 5 -12.20 -13.38 -21.52
N SER A 6 -12.66 -12.47 -20.65
CA SER A 6 -12.56 -11.03 -20.93
C SER A 6 -11.24 -10.45 -20.42
N SER A 7 -10.24 -10.35 -21.29
CA SER A 7 -9.01 -9.59 -21.04
C SER A 7 -9.34 -8.11 -20.80
N LEU A 8 -9.05 -7.61 -19.59
CA LEU A 8 -9.32 -6.23 -19.15
C LEU A 8 -8.06 -5.35 -19.28
N PRO A 9 -8.21 -4.02 -19.50
CA PRO A 9 -7.08 -3.10 -19.42
C PRO A 9 -6.56 -3.01 -17.98
N VAL A 10 -5.32 -2.56 -17.82
CA VAL A 10 -4.74 -2.22 -16.51
C VAL A 10 -4.99 -0.76 -16.16
N THR A 11 -5.12 -0.44 -14.88
CA THR A 11 -5.10 0.96 -14.43
C THR A 11 -3.71 1.56 -14.61
N ARG A 12 -3.62 2.90 -14.61
CA ARG A 12 -2.33 3.59 -14.70
C ARG A 12 -1.37 3.20 -13.57
N GLY A 13 -1.88 3.11 -12.34
CA GLY A 13 -1.08 2.67 -11.19
C GLY A 13 -0.54 1.24 -11.34
N GLN A 14 -1.36 0.33 -11.88
CA GLN A 14 -0.91 -1.04 -12.20
C GLN A 14 0.16 -1.05 -13.30
N LEU A 15 -0.01 -0.23 -14.35
CA LEU A 15 0.98 -0.11 -15.42
C LEU A 15 2.31 0.46 -14.92
N ASP A 16 2.28 1.43 -14.02
CA ASP A 16 3.51 1.99 -13.44
C ASP A 16 4.28 0.95 -12.62
N ILE A 17 3.59 0.11 -11.84
CA ILE A 17 4.21 -1.02 -11.12
C ILE A 17 4.79 -2.04 -12.09
N TRP A 18 4.02 -2.45 -13.11
CA TRP A 18 4.50 -3.36 -14.14
C TRP A 18 5.80 -2.86 -14.78
N LEU A 19 5.79 -1.61 -15.27
CA LEU A 19 6.95 -1.01 -15.91
C LEU A 19 8.14 -0.88 -14.95
N ALA A 20 7.88 -0.49 -13.70
CA ALA A 20 8.95 -0.36 -12.71
C ALA A 20 9.63 -1.71 -12.42
N GLN A 21 8.87 -2.80 -12.36
CA GLN A 21 9.41 -4.14 -12.19
C GLN A 21 10.19 -4.63 -13.41
N GLU A 22 9.67 -4.43 -14.63
CA GLU A 22 10.35 -4.80 -15.88
C GLU A 22 11.67 -4.05 -16.09
N THR A 23 11.79 -2.82 -15.57
CA THR A 23 13.03 -2.02 -15.65
C THR A 23 13.92 -2.11 -14.41
N GLY A 24 13.44 -2.75 -13.35
CA GLY A 24 14.08 -2.81 -12.02
C GLY A 24 15.07 -3.97 -11.86
N GLN A 25 15.78 -4.01 -10.73
CA GLN A 25 16.76 -5.07 -10.42
C GLN A 25 16.19 -6.22 -9.58
N SER A 26 15.06 -6.03 -8.88
CA SER A 26 14.47 -7.06 -8.00
C SER A 26 12.93 -7.09 -8.06
N ALA A 27 12.37 -8.26 -8.38
CA ALA A 27 10.92 -8.50 -8.43
C ALA A 27 10.27 -8.64 -7.04
N ALA A 28 11.05 -8.86 -5.97
CA ALA A 28 10.52 -9.03 -4.62
C ALA A 28 10.15 -7.70 -3.93
N GLU A 29 10.63 -6.56 -4.45
CA GLU A 29 10.38 -5.22 -3.87
C GLU A 29 8.90 -4.84 -3.90
N TRP A 30 8.13 -5.41 -4.83
CA TRP A 30 6.71 -5.14 -5.00
C TRP A 30 5.80 -6.08 -4.19
N GLN A 31 6.30 -6.75 -3.16
CA GLN A 31 5.50 -7.66 -2.35
C GLN A 31 5.17 -7.06 -0.98
N LEU A 32 3.88 -6.84 -0.74
CA LEU A 32 3.35 -6.33 0.52
C LEU A 32 2.97 -7.50 1.43
N GLY A 33 3.54 -7.55 2.64
CA GLY A 33 3.25 -8.57 3.65
C GLY A 33 2.63 -7.99 4.92
N ILE A 34 1.66 -8.71 5.50
CA ILE A 34 1.09 -8.44 6.82
C ILE A 34 1.23 -9.71 7.66
N PHE A 35 1.85 -9.57 8.84
CA PHE A 35 2.02 -10.63 9.83
C PHE A 35 1.22 -10.28 11.09
N VAL A 36 0.30 -11.15 11.49
CA VAL A 36 -0.53 -10.96 12.69
C VAL A 36 -0.32 -12.11 13.67
N LYS A 37 -0.34 -11.77 14.95
CA LYS A 37 -0.51 -12.73 16.04
C LYS A 37 -2.00 -12.87 16.31
N ILE A 38 -2.46 -14.11 16.48
CA ILE A 38 -3.82 -14.41 16.91
C ILE A 38 -3.72 -15.08 18.28
N ASP A 39 -4.28 -14.41 19.28
CA ASP A 39 -4.44 -14.96 20.62
C ASP A 39 -5.79 -15.70 20.71
N GLY A 40 -5.76 -16.92 21.22
CA GLY A 40 -6.91 -17.80 21.35
C GLY A 40 -6.96 -18.92 20.31
N PRO A 41 -7.90 -19.87 20.45
CA PRO A 41 -8.00 -21.03 19.60
C PRO A 41 -8.54 -20.66 18.22
N VAL A 42 -7.94 -21.25 17.18
CA VAL A 42 -8.38 -21.09 15.79
C VAL A 42 -8.61 -22.47 15.16
N ASP A 43 -9.81 -22.66 14.62
CA ASP A 43 -10.11 -23.81 13.76
C ASP A 43 -9.55 -23.53 12.37
N PHE A 44 -8.45 -24.21 12.02
CA PHE A 44 -7.76 -23.99 10.76
C PHE A 44 -8.62 -24.36 9.54
N GLU A 45 -9.47 -25.38 9.61
CA GLU A 45 -10.31 -25.78 8.47
C GLU A 45 -11.37 -24.71 8.18
N VAL A 46 -11.96 -24.14 9.22
CA VAL A 46 -12.91 -23.01 9.08
C VAL A 46 -12.18 -21.76 8.61
N PHE A 47 -10.96 -21.53 9.10
CA PHE A 47 -10.14 -20.38 8.71
C PHE A 47 -9.73 -20.45 7.24
N GLU A 48 -9.22 -21.59 6.77
CA GLU A 48 -8.88 -21.81 5.35
C GLU A 48 -10.10 -21.61 4.45
N ARG A 49 -11.25 -22.20 4.83
CA ARG A 49 -12.49 -22.03 4.07
C ARG A 49 -12.93 -20.56 4.00
N SER A 50 -12.73 -19.81 5.08
CA SER A 50 -13.03 -18.37 5.14
C SER A 50 -12.11 -17.58 4.22
N ILE A 51 -10.81 -17.90 4.17
CA ILE A 51 -9.86 -17.32 3.23
C ILE A 51 -10.32 -17.57 1.79
N ARG A 52 -10.61 -18.82 1.43
CA ARG A 52 -11.06 -19.18 0.07
C ARG A 52 -12.36 -18.49 -0.31
N HIS A 53 -13.32 -18.41 0.61
CA HIS A 53 -14.57 -17.70 0.40
C HIS A 53 -14.32 -16.23 0.05
N VAL A 54 -13.52 -15.52 0.87
CA VAL A 54 -13.28 -14.08 0.71
C VAL A 54 -12.44 -13.75 -0.51
N VAL A 55 -11.44 -14.59 -0.85
CA VAL A 55 -10.70 -14.42 -2.11
C VAL A 55 -11.64 -14.57 -3.31
N GLY A 56 -12.63 -15.45 -3.24
CA GLY A 56 -13.68 -15.54 -4.25
C GLY A 56 -14.54 -14.28 -4.39
N GLU A 57 -14.72 -13.50 -3.33
CA GLU A 57 -15.44 -12.22 -3.34
C GLU A 57 -14.58 -11.04 -3.85
N ALA A 58 -13.26 -11.17 -3.84
CA ALA A 58 -12.31 -10.08 -4.07
C ALA A 58 -11.63 -10.18 -5.45
N ASP A 59 -12.36 -9.82 -6.51
CA ASP A 59 -11.85 -9.91 -7.89
C ASP A 59 -10.46 -9.28 -8.11
N PRO A 60 -10.13 -8.07 -7.61
CA PRO A 60 -8.83 -7.44 -7.86
C PRO A 60 -7.64 -8.28 -7.39
N VAL A 61 -7.74 -9.01 -6.26
CA VAL A 61 -6.62 -9.84 -5.76
C VAL A 61 -6.45 -11.15 -6.52
N ARG A 62 -7.42 -11.51 -7.37
CA ARG A 62 -7.35 -12.66 -8.27
C ARG A 62 -6.87 -12.28 -9.68
N ALA A 63 -6.56 -11.03 -9.93
CA ALA A 63 -6.06 -10.60 -11.23
C ALA A 63 -4.65 -11.16 -11.49
N THR A 64 -4.43 -11.63 -12.72
CA THR A 64 -3.11 -11.98 -13.28
C THR A 64 -2.86 -11.10 -14.49
N PHE A 65 -1.59 -10.86 -14.81
CA PHE A 65 -1.17 -9.87 -15.79
C PHE A 65 -0.28 -10.50 -16.85
N SER A 66 -0.48 -10.10 -18.10
CA SER A 66 0.36 -10.51 -19.22
C SER A 66 0.45 -9.42 -20.27
N GLU A 67 1.54 -9.42 -21.03
CA GLU A 67 1.71 -8.57 -22.19
C GLU A 67 1.28 -9.32 -23.47
N SER A 68 0.43 -8.70 -24.28
CA SER A 68 0.09 -9.18 -25.62
C SER A 68 -0.01 -8.02 -26.59
N GLY A 69 0.79 -8.05 -27.65
CA GLY A 69 0.78 -7.01 -28.68
C GLY A 69 1.22 -5.62 -28.18
N GLY A 70 2.18 -5.56 -27.25
CA GLY A 70 2.67 -4.31 -26.66
C GLY A 70 1.74 -3.68 -25.63
N GLN A 71 0.69 -4.40 -25.21
CA GLN A 71 -0.26 -3.95 -24.20
C GLN A 71 -0.29 -4.92 -23.03
N VAL A 72 -0.13 -4.38 -21.82
CA VAL A 72 -0.34 -5.13 -20.57
C VAL A 72 -1.84 -5.22 -20.31
N ARG A 73 -2.31 -6.43 -20.01
CA ARG A 73 -3.71 -6.70 -19.70
C ARG A 73 -3.83 -7.58 -18.48
N GLN A 74 -5.00 -7.55 -17.87
CA GLN A 74 -5.32 -8.37 -16.70
C GLN A 74 -6.50 -9.30 -16.96
N ARG A 75 -6.45 -10.49 -16.35
CA ARG A 75 -7.53 -11.48 -16.35
C ARG A 75 -7.74 -12.03 -14.94
N LEU A 76 -8.95 -12.47 -14.64
CA LEU A 76 -9.24 -13.11 -13.36
C LEU A 76 -8.81 -14.58 -13.40
N LEU A 77 -8.06 -14.98 -12.38
CA LEU A 77 -7.71 -16.37 -12.11
C LEU A 77 -8.80 -17.01 -11.23
N ASP A 78 -8.97 -18.33 -11.37
CA ASP A 78 -10.03 -19.06 -10.67
C ASP A 78 -9.68 -19.24 -9.18
N VAL A 79 -10.67 -19.31 -8.29
CA VAL A 79 -10.44 -19.34 -6.84
C VAL A 79 -9.67 -20.60 -6.40
N ALA A 80 -9.65 -21.64 -7.22
CA ALA A 80 -8.99 -22.90 -6.94
C ALA A 80 -7.45 -22.84 -7.00
N ASP A 81 -6.84 -21.84 -7.65
CA ASP A 81 -5.40 -21.93 -7.97
C ASP A 81 -4.47 -21.27 -6.94
N PHE A 82 -4.91 -21.05 -5.69
CA PHE A 82 -4.02 -20.56 -4.62
C PHE A 82 -4.02 -21.46 -3.37
N GLU A 83 -2.87 -21.47 -2.68
CA GLU A 83 -2.61 -22.28 -1.50
C GLU A 83 -2.63 -21.42 -0.21
N VAL A 84 -3.16 -22.00 0.87
CA VAL A 84 -2.99 -21.50 2.24
C VAL A 84 -2.04 -22.45 2.96
N ALA A 85 -0.78 -22.05 3.11
CA ALA A 85 0.23 -22.90 3.73
C ALA A 85 -0.06 -23.09 5.22
N PHE A 86 0.09 -24.32 5.71
CA PHE A 86 -0.04 -24.66 7.13
C PHE A 86 1.31 -25.12 7.69
N HIS A 87 1.73 -24.52 8.79
CA HIS A 87 2.96 -24.87 9.50
C HIS A 87 2.67 -25.15 10.96
N ASP A 88 3.10 -26.31 11.45
CA ASP A 88 2.99 -26.68 12.86
C ASP A 88 4.29 -26.34 13.59
N LEU A 89 4.25 -25.29 14.41
CA LEU A 89 5.36 -24.79 15.24
C LEU A 89 5.14 -25.08 16.73
N THR A 90 4.22 -25.99 17.08
CA THR A 90 3.91 -26.34 18.48
C THR A 90 5.10 -26.90 19.26
N HIS A 91 6.12 -27.39 18.56
CA HIS A 91 7.36 -27.92 19.15
C HIS A 91 8.58 -27.01 18.92
N ALA A 92 8.38 -25.81 18.38
CA ALA A 92 9.47 -24.84 18.19
C ALA A 92 9.83 -24.16 19.51
N ASP A 93 11.13 -23.95 19.76
CA ASP A 93 11.61 -23.24 20.96
C ASP A 93 11.21 -21.76 20.95
N GLN A 94 11.17 -21.15 19.75
CA GLN A 94 10.80 -19.75 19.55
C GLN A 94 9.82 -19.62 18.37
N PRO A 95 8.55 -20.05 18.52
CA PRO A 95 7.59 -20.14 17.42
C PRO A 95 7.39 -18.83 16.65
N MET A 96 7.39 -17.69 17.36
CA MET A 96 7.25 -16.36 16.74
C MET A 96 8.43 -15.99 15.84
N VAL A 97 9.66 -16.32 16.26
CA VAL A 97 10.88 -15.99 15.51
C VAL A 97 10.93 -16.84 14.24
N GLU A 98 10.61 -18.13 14.37
CA GLU A 98 10.56 -19.05 13.24
C GLU A 98 9.44 -18.68 12.24
N ALA A 99 8.23 -18.39 12.73
CA ALA A 99 7.12 -17.92 11.87
C ALA A 99 7.48 -16.64 11.11
N ARG A 100 8.14 -15.66 11.75
CA ARG A 100 8.61 -14.44 11.08
C ARG A 100 9.69 -14.72 10.05
N ALA A 101 10.63 -15.63 10.32
CA ALA A 101 11.66 -16.01 9.37
C ALA A 101 11.04 -16.67 8.13
N MET A 102 10.08 -17.58 8.30
CA MET A 102 9.34 -18.21 7.21
C MET A 102 8.50 -17.19 6.43
N ALA A 103 7.77 -16.30 7.11
CA ALA A 103 7.01 -15.22 6.48
C ALA A 103 7.91 -14.28 5.66
N SER A 104 9.08 -13.91 6.19
CA SER A 104 10.07 -13.09 5.49
C SER A 104 10.62 -13.80 4.24
N ALA A 105 10.87 -15.11 4.32
CA ALA A 105 11.28 -15.91 3.15
C ALA A 105 10.18 -15.98 2.09
N LEU A 106 8.92 -16.18 2.50
CA LEU A 106 7.76 -16.14 1.60
C LEU A 106 7.60 -14.79 0.92
N GLN A 107 7.74 -13.69 1.66
CA GLN A 107 7.67 -12.32 1.12
C GLN A 107 8.82 -12.00 0.16
N ARG A 108 9.98 -12.64 0.29
CA ARG A 108 11.10 -12.46 -0.65
C ARG A 108 11.02 -13.33 -1.89
N THR A 109 10.12 -14.31 -1.91
CA THR A 109 9.94 -15.19 -3.07
C THR A 109 9.09 -14.46 -4.11
N PRO A 110 9.61 -14.15 -5.32
CA PRO A 110 8.83 -13.42 -6.33
C PRO A 110 7.55 -14.15 -6.72
N MET A 111 6.50 -13.39 -7.07
CA MET A 111 5.25 -13.88 -7.65
C MET A 111 5.24 -13.52 -9.14
N PRO A 112 5.28 -14.51 -10.06
CA PRO A 112 5.19 -14.23 -11.48
C PRO A 112 3.81 -13.70 -11.82
N PHE A 113 3.74 -12.71 -12.72
CA PHE A 113 2.51 -11.98 -13.02
C PHE A 113 1.39 -12.85 -13.60
N ASP A 114 1.71 -13.96 -14.25
CA ASP A 114 0.76 -14.89 -14.87
C ASP A 114 0.20 -15.94 -13.90
N GLY A 115 0.70 -15.98 -12.66
CA GLY A 115 0.25 -16.86 -11.58
C GLY A 115 -0.40 -16.14 -10.41
N PRO A 116 -0.71 -16.84 -9.30
CA PRO A 116 -1.33 -16.24 -8.13
C PRO A 116 -0.45 -15.14 -7.52
N LEU A 117 -1.03 -13.95 -7.37
CA LEU A 117 -0.36 -12.77 -6.81
C LEU A 117 -0.74 -12.51 -5.34
N LEU A 118 -1.21 -13.56 -4.66
CA LEU A 118 -1.62 -13.56 -3.26
C LEU A 118 -1.21 -14.90 -2.62
N ARG A 119 -0.66 -14.85 -1.41
CA ARG A 119 -0.21 -16.00 -0.62
C ARG A 119 -0.60 -15.86 0.83
N PHE A 120 -0.88 -16.99 1.46
CA PHE A 120 -1.21 -17.08 2.87
C PHE A 120 -0.39 -18.16 3.56
N ALA A 121 0.01 -17.92 4.80
CA ALA A 121 0.62 -18.92 5.66
C ALA A 121 0.08 -18.80 7.09
N TYR A 122 -0.36 -19.93 7.63
CA TYR A 122 -0.82 -20.08 9.00
C TYR A 122 0.18 -20.90 9.80
N PHE A 123 0.57 -20.40 10.96
CA PHE A 123 1.55 -21.03 11.84
C PHE A 123 0.88 -21.33 13.18
N ARG A 124 0.69 -22.61 13.50
CA ARG A 124 0.18 -23.04 14.80
C ARG A 124 1.32 -23.07 15.81
N ALA A 125 1.25 -22.29 16.88
CA ALA A 125 2.29 -22.26 17.93
C ALA A 125 1.84 -22.92 19.24
N GLY A 126 0.54 -23.06 19.46
CA GLY A 126 -0.05 -23.71 20.62
C GLY A 126 -1.56 -23.87 20.45
N ALA A 127 -2.24 -24.29 21.53
CA ALA A 127 -3.71 -24.39 21.53
C ALA A 127 -4.40 -23.02 21.44
N ASP A 128 -3.80 -21.99 22.04
CA ASP A 128 -4.34 -20.63 22.14
C ASP A 128 -3.40 -19.58 21.53
N GLU A 129 -2.47 -20.01 20.66
CA GLU A 129 -1.54 -19.10 20.01
C GLU A 129 -1.25 -19.55 18.58
N SER A 130 -1.47 -18.65 17.64
CA SER A 130 -1.09 -18.83 16.24
C SER A 130 -0.64 -17.52 15.61
N TYR A 131 0.01 -17.66 14.46
CA TYR A 131 0.42 -16.54 13.63
C TYR A 131 -0.15 -16.72 12.23
N PHE A 132 -0.49 -15.61 11.60
CA PHE A 132 -1.00 -15.59 10.24
C PHE A 132 -0.25 -14.56 9.42
N PHE A 133 0.17 -14.97 8.24
CA PHE A 133 0.85 -14.14 7.27
C PHE A 133 0.05 -14.10 5.97
N ALA A 134 -0.18 -12.90 5.47
CA ALA A 134 -0.75 -12.66 4.15
C ALA A 134 0.18 -11.77 3.35
N CYS A 135 0.42 -12.15 2.09
CA CYS A 135 1.31 -11.42 1.20
C CYS A 135 0.67 -11.30 -0.18
N CYS A 136 0.72 -10.12 -0.78
CA CYS A 136 0.27 -9.92 -2.15
C CYS A 136 1.29 -9.13 -2.96
N HIS A 137 1.24 -9.27 -4.28
CA HIS A 137 1.94 -8.36 -5.17
C HIS A 137 1.22 -7.01 -5.15
N HIS A 138 1.98 -5.92 -5.03
CA HIS A 138 1.44 -4.57 -4.91
C HIS A 138 0.63 -4.13 -6.15
N ILE A 139 0.78 -4.82 -7.28
CA ILE A 139 0.00 -4.60 -8.51
C ILE A 139 -1.47 -4.99 -8.34
N VAL A 140 -1.79 -5.97 -7.48
CA VAL A 140 -3.17 -6.40 -7.24
C VAL A 140 -3.83 -5.66 -6.08
N ALA A 141 -3.07 -5.30 -5.04
CA ALA A 141 -3.60 -4.60 -3.88
C ALA A 141 -2.57 -3.66 -3.24
N ASP A 142 -3.07 -2.54 -2.70
CA ASP A 142 -2.33 -1.70 -1.75
C ASP A 142 -2.59 -2.13 -0.30
N GLY A 143 -1.92 -1.45 0.65
CA GLY A 143 -2.07 -1.71 2.09
C GLY A 143 -3.51 -1.70 2.60
N ILE A 144 -4.35 -0.81 2.06
CA ILE A 144 -5.76 -0.75 2.44
C ILE A 144 -6.54 -1.89 1.79
N GLY A 145 -6.27 -2.19 0.52
CA GLY A 145 -6.89 -3.29 -0.20
C GLY A 145 -6.65 -4.63 0.51
N LEU A 146 -5.40 -4.90 0.90
CA LEU A 146 -5.06 -6.10 1.66
C LEU A 146 -5.73 -6.11 3.04
N ALA A 147 -5.74 -4.97 3.75
CA ALA A 147 -6.43 -4.88 5.04
C ALA A 147 -7.94 -5.15 4.95
N LEU A 148 -8.62 -4.69 3.88
CA LEU A 148 -10.03 -4.99 3.63
C LEU A 148 -10.29 -6.49 3.47
N VAL A 149 -9.42 -7.19 2.73
CA VAL A 149 -9.47 -8.64 2.57
C VAL A 149 -9.30 -9.35 3.92
N LEU A 150 -8.30 -8.97 4.72
CA LEU A 150 -8.05 -9.59 6.02
C LEU A 150 -9.19 -9.35 7.03
N GLN A 151 -9.74 -8.14 7.06
CA GLN A 151 -10.90 -7.82 7.90
C GLN A 151 -12.12 -8.67 7.51
N ARG A 152 -12.36 -8.83 6.21
CA ARG A 152 -13.44 -9.67 5.70
C ARG A 152 -13.22 -11.16 6.02
N ILE A 153 -11.99 -11.66 5.93
CA ILE A 153 -11.63 -13.04 6.37
C ILE A 153 -11.98 -13.24 7.84
N ALA A 154 -11.58 -12.31 8.71
CA ALA A 154 -11.89 -12.38 10.14
C ALA A 154 -13.40 -12.37 10.42
N ALA A 155 -14.18 -11.55 9.68
CA ALA A 155 -15.62 -11.51 9.80
C ALA A 155 -16.28 -12.83 9.37
N VAL A 156 -15.93 -13.34 8.19
CA VAL A 156 -16.47 -14.60 7.65
C VAL A 156 -16.10 -15.79 8.55
N TYR A 157 -14.88 -15.81 9.07
CA TYR A 157 -14.46 -16.82 10.05
C TYR A 157 -15.32 -16.76 11.32
N SER A 158 -15.51 -15.56 11.87
CA SER A 158 -16.31 -15.37 13.09
C SER A 158 -17.77 -15.79 12.90
N GLU A 159 -18.36 -15.43 11.75
CA GLU A 159 -19.73 -15.84 11.38
C GLU A 159 -19.85 -17.35 11.21
N SER A 160 -18.86 -17.98 10.58
CA SER A 160 -18.81 -19.43 10.36
C SER A 160 -18.69 -20.21 11.67
N VAL A 161 -17.80 -19.77 12.59
CA VAL A 161 -17.65 -20.37 13.91
C VAL A 161 -18.91 -20.19 14.76
N ALA A 162 -19.57 -19.03 14.67
CA ALA A 162 -20.82 -18.78 15.37
C ALA A 162 -22.03 -19.53 14.77
N GLY A 163 -21.87 -20.15 13.60
CA GLY A 163 -22.95 -20.85 12.90
C GLY A 163 -24.05 -19.91 12.37
N VAL A 164 -23.71 -18.64 12.11
CA VAL A 164 -24.64 -17.65 11.55
C VAL A 164 -24.43 -17.48 10.04
N ALA A 165 -25.43 -16.94 9.35
CA ALA A 165 -25.32 -16.69 7.91
C ALA A 165 -24.23 -15.64 7.63
N ILE A 166 -23.33 -15.96 6.70
CA ILE A 166 -22.29 -15.03 6.23
C ILE A 166 -22.97 -13.82 5.60
N GLN A 167 -22.60 -12.61 6.05
CA GLN A 167 -23.15 -11.39 5.47
C GLN A 167 -22.67 -11.22 4.03
N PRO A 168 -23.47 -10.64 3.11
CA PRO A 168 -23.02 -10.39 1.74
C PRO A 168 -21.75 -9.55 1.68
N SER A 169 -20.90 -9.81 0.67
CA SER A 169 -19.72 -8.98 0.40
C SER A 169 -20.12 -7.53 0.13
N TYR A 170 -19.29 -6.62 0.62
CA TYR A 170 -19.36 -5.19 0.31
C TYR A 170 -18.27 -4.75 -0.68
N PHE A 171 -17.48 -5.69 -1.22
CA PHE A 171 -16.38 -5.35 -2.11
C PHE A 171 -16.87 -4.81 -3.45
N SER A 172 -16.20 -3.76 -3.90
CA SER A 172 -16.30 -3.32 -5.28
C SER A 172 -15.45 -4.23 -6.17
N SER A 173 -15.93 -4.45 -7.39
CA SER A 173 -15.31 -5.33 -8.37
C SER A 173 -14.13 -4.67 -9.08
N LEU A 174 -13.32 -5.47 -9.76
CA LEU A 174 -12.27 -4.95 -10.64
C LEU A 174 -12.82 -4.06 -11.76
N ARG A 175 -14.04 -4.34 -12.23
CA ARG A 175 -14.71 -3.48 -13.23
C ARG A 175 -15.06 -2.11 -12.64
N ASP A 176 -15.54 -2.07 -11.41
CA ASP A 176 -15.84 -0.81 -10.72
C ASP A 176 -14.59 0.07 -10.56
N LEU A 177 -13.41 -0.53 -10.37
CA LEU A 177 -12.13 0.20 -10.39
C LEU A 177 -11.88 0.86 -11.74
N LEU A 178 -11.96 0.09 -12.83
CA LEU A 178 -11.70 0.58 -14.19
C LEU A 178 -12.69 1.69 -14.56
N ASP A 179 -13.98 1.45 -14.34
CA ASP A 179 -15.04 2.43 -14.61
C ASP A 179 -14.85 3.71 -13.78
N SER A 180 -14.38 3.61 -12.53
CA SER A 180 -14.09 4.75 -11.67
C SER A 180 -12.87 5.56 -12.10
N GLU A 181 -11.84 4.93 -12.67
CA GLU A 181 -10.66 5.62 -13.20
C GLU A 181 -11.00 6.29 -14.54
N ASP A 182 -11.71 5.60 -15.44
CA ASP A 182 -12.17 6.18 -16.72
C ASP A 182 -13.09 7.39 -16.50
N ALA A 183 -14.03 7.27 -15.56
CA ALA A 183 -14.92 8.39 -15.20
C ALA A 183 -14.15 9.58 -14.59
N TYR A 184 -13.06 9.31 -13.87
CA TYR A 184 -12.20 10.38 -13.35
C TYR A 184 -11.46 11.09 -14.46
N GLU A 185 -10.81 10.36 -15.37
CA GLU A 185 -10.05 10.96 -16.49
C GLU A 185 -10.93 11.82 -17.39
N ALA A 186 -12.21 11.49 -17.53
CA ALA A 186 -13.19 12.28 -18.29
C ALA A 186 -13.82 13.46 -17.51
N SER A 187 -13.49 13.65 -16.23
CA SER A 187 -14.15 14.62 -15.35
C SER A 187 -13.50 16.00 -15.33
N ALA A 188 -14.24 17.02 -14.88
CA ALA A 188 -13.69 18.35 -14.61
C ALA A 188 -12.66 18.34 -13.47
N ASP A 189 -12.84 17.47 -12.47
CA ASP A 189 -11.90 17.29 -11.35
C ASP A 189 -10.50 16.92 -11.86
N TYR A 190 -10.40 16.09 -12.91
CA TYR A 190 -9.11 15.73 -13.49
C TYR A 190 -8.37 16.94 -14.06
N ALA A 191 -9.07 17.82 -14.78
CA ALA A 191 -8.48 19.04 -15.34
C ALA A 191 -8.09 20.04 -14.23
N GLU A 192 -8.87 20.14 -13.15
CA GLU A 192 -8.54 20.95 -11.99
C GLU A 192 -7.29 20.43 -11.26
N ASP A 193 -7.25 19.12 -10.98
CA ASP A 193 -6.11 18.47 -10.35
C ASP A 193 -4.85 18.60 -11.23
N GLU A 194 -5.00 18.45 -12.55
CA GLU A 194 -3.91 18.63 -13.51
C GLU A 194 -3.33 20.05 -13.45
N ALA A 195 -4.19 21.07 -13.42
CA ALA A 195 -3.77 22.46 -13.30
C ALA A 195 -3.07 22.73 -11.96
N TYR A 196 -3.62 22.22 -10.86
CA TYR A 196 -3.01 22.33 -9.53
C TYR A 196 -1.61 21.73 -9.53
N TRP A 197 -1.47 20.48 -9.99
CA TRP A 197 -0.17 19.82 -9.97
C TRP A 197 0.83 20.49 -10.89
N THR A 198 0.40 20.96 -12.08
CA THR A 198 1.29 21.73 -12.99
C THR A 198 1.93 22.92 -12.28
N ALA A 199 1.17 23.63 -11.44
CA ALA A 199 1.64 24.80 -10.70
C ALA A 199 2.42 24.45 -9.42
N ASN A 200 2.32 23.21 -8.91
CA ASN A 200 2.85 22.80 -7.61
C ASN A 200 3.89 21.66 -7.69
N LEU A 201 4.36 21.31 -8.89
CA LEU A 201 5.49 20.38 -9.05
C LEU A 201 6.75 20.96 -8.38
N PRO A 202 7.63 20.09 -7.84
CA PRO A 202 8.89 20.55 -7.25
C PRO A 202 9.79 21.23 -8.29
N ALA A 203 10.77 21.99 -7.83
CA ALA A 203 11.78 22.54 -8.71
C ALA A 203 12.62 21.42 -9.37
N GLN A 204 13.06 21.61 -10.62
CA GLN A 204 13.85 20.62 -11.37
C GLN A 204 15.20 20.25 -10.72
N SER A 205 15.68 21.04 -9.75
CA SER A 205 16.98 20.90 -9.10
C SER A 205 16.94 20.12 -7.78
N THR A 206 15.84 19.44 -7.43
CA THR A 206 15.78 18.64 -6.20
C THR A 206 16.74 17.44 -6.30
N ARG A 207 17.83 17.50 -5.55
CA ARG A 207 18.81 16.41 -5.44
C ARG A 207 18.27 15.35 -4.49
N ASN A 208 18.24 14.10 -4.93
CA ASN A 208 17.95 12.98 -4.04
C ASN A 208 19.05 12.91 -2.98
N LEU A 209 18.66 12.78 -1.71
CA LEU A 209 19.60 12.43 -0.66
C LEU A 209 20.18 11.05 -0.99
N PRO A 210 21.51 10.85 -0.82
CA PRO A 210 22.08 9.52 -0.99
C PRO A 210 21.39 8.55 -0.01
N PRO A 211 21.18 7.28 -0.41
CA PRO A 211 20.65 6.28 0.49
C PRO A 211 21.51 6.19 1.76
N ASP A 212 20.87 5.97 2.90
CA ASP A 212 21.57 5.80 4.17
C ASP A 212 22.33 4.46 4.14
N ASP A 213 23.64 4.48 4.37
CA ASP A 213 24.50 3.27 4.39
C ASP A 213 24.04 2.24 5.44
N ALA A 214 23.19 2.66 6.40
CA ALA A 214 22.60 1.82 7.43
C ALA A 214 21.38 1.01 6.98
N ALA A 215 20.84 1.25 5.78
CA ALA A 215 19.79 0.41 5.23
C ALA A 215 20.35 -0.99 4.96
N GLY A 216 19.66 -2.04 5.41
CA GLY A 216 20.03 -3.42 5.09
C GLY A 216 20.12 -3.65 3.58
N ALA A 217 20.68 -4.78 3.15
CA ALA A 217 20.79 -5.13 1.72
C ALA A 217 19.45 -5.12 0.95
N ASP A 218 18.32 -5.09 1.67
CA ASP A 218 16.94 -5.05 1.17
C ASP A 218 16.21 -3.73 1.51
N GLY A 219 16.89 -2.71 2.05
CA GLY A 219 16.27 -1.45 2.43
C GLY A 219 15.44 -1.49 3.73
N SER A 220 15.40 -2.64 4.42
CA SER A 220 14.61 -2.81 5.65
C SER A 220 15.34 -2.25 6.89
N SER A 221 14.57 -1.63 7.78
CA SER A 221 15.01 -1.15 9.10
C SER A 221 14.22 -1.89 10.17
N GLU A 222 14.87 -2.22 11.29
CA GLU A 222 14.16 -2.72 12.47
C GLU A 222 13.16 -1.65 12.94
N PRO A 223 11.89 -2.00 13.25
CA PRO A 223 10.93 -1.05 13.75
C PRO A 223 11.37 -0.48 15.11
N ILE A 224 11.49 0.85 15.19
CA ILE A 224 11.81 1.52 16.45
C ILE A 224 10.49 1.93 17.12
N PRO A 225 10.12 1.36 18.29
CA PRO A 225 8.91 1.75 18.99
C PRO A 225 9.04 3.19 19.52
N LEU A 226 8.07 4.03 19.20
CA LEU A 226 7.99 5.38 19.78
C LEU A 226 7.50 5.29 21.22
N ALA A 227 8.26 5.88 22.15
CA ALA A 227 7.91 5.87 23.57
C ALA A 227 6.53 6.54 23.81
N PRO A 228 5.68 5.99 24.69
CA PRO A 228 4.36 6.58 24.98
C PRO A 228 4.42 8.05 25.40
N ALA A 229 5.44 8.43 26.17
CA ALA A 229 5.63 9.82 26.60
C ALA A 229 5.88 10.79 25.42
N LEU A 230 6.53 10.33 24.34
CA LEU A 230 6.71 11.11 23.11
C LEU A 230 5.37 11.24 22.37
N LEU A 231 4.59 10.16 22.27
CA LEU A 231 3.27 10.21 21.64
C LEU A 231 2.34 11.19 22.36
N SER A 232 2.32 11.19 23.69
CA SER A 232 1.55 12.16 24.46
C SER A 232 2.02 13.61 24.26
N GLN A 233 3.32 13.84 24.01
CA GLN A 233 3.82 15.17 23.65
C GLN A 233 3.32 15.60 22.27
N VAL A 234 3.37 14.71 21.28
CA VAL A 234 2.83 14.96 19.94
C VAL A 234 1.34 15.26 20.01
N GLU A 235 0.58 14.54 20.82
CA GLU A 235 -0.86 14.77 21.02
C GLU A 235 -1.15 16.15 21.61
N ARG A 236 -0.35 16.62 22.57
CA ARG A 236 -0.47 17.99 23.10
C ARG A 236 -0.21 19.04 22.03
N LEU A 237 0.86 18.89 21.24
CA LEU A 237 1.15 19.80 20.12
C LEU A 237 0.02 19.82 19.09
N CYS A 238 -0.59 18.67 18.80
CA CYS A 238 -1.75 18.58 17.91
C CYS A 238 -2.94 19.39 18.44
N ALA A 239 -3.19 19.33 19.75
CA ALA A 239 -4.27 20.08 20.39
C ALA A 239 -3.99 21.59 20.43
N ASP A 240 -2.75 21.97 20.78
CA ASP A 240 -2.36 23.37 20.92
C ASP A 240 -2.34 24.11 19.57
N TRP A 241 -2.01 23.42 18.48
CA TRP A 241 -1.89 24.00 17.14
C TRP A 241 -3.05 23.67 16.20
N ASP A 242 -4.04 22.91 16.66
CA ASP A 242 -5.18 22.42 15.86
C ASP A 242 -4.74 21.71 14.56
N VAL A 243 -3.76 20.80 14.68
CA VAL A 243 -3.21 20.03 13.55
C VAL A 243 -3.34 18.52 13.76
N ARG A 244 -3.25 17.76 12.67
CA ARG A 244 -3.24 16.30 12.72
C ARG A 244 -1.88 15.78 13.18
N ARG A 245 -1.86 14.61 13.83
CA ARG A 245 -0.62 13.89 14.20
C ARG A 245 0.33 13.71 13.02
N SER A 246 -0.21 13.37 11.84
CA SER A 246 0.59 13.23 10.62
C SER A 246 1.31 14.52 10.23
N THR A 247 0.72 15.70 10.45
CA THR A 247 1.35 16.99 10.18
C THR A 247 2.63 17.16 11.01
N VAL A 248 2.58 16.86 12.30
CA VAL A 248 3.74 16.98 13.20
C VAL A 248 4.85 16.02 12.78
N LEU A 249 4.51 14.78 12.43
CA LEU A 249 5.48 13.78 11.96
C LEU A 249 6.11 14.16 10.62
N ILE A 250 5.30 14.63 9.65
CA ILE A 250 5.79 15.12 8.35
C ILE A 250 6.72 16.31 8.55
N ALA A 251 6.35 17.27 9.43
CA ALA A 251 7.19 18.42 9.74
C ALA A 251 8.53 18.00 10.35
N ALA A 252 8.51 17.06 11.31
CA ALA A 252 9.73 16.52 11.89
C ALA A 252 10.64 15.86 10.84
N CYS A 253 10.08 15.01 9.97
CA CYS A 253 10.82 14.41 8.86
C CYS A 253 11.43 15.47 7.94
N ALA A 254 10.64 16.47 7.54
CA ALA A 254 11.12 17.54 6.66
C ALA A 254 12.28 18.34 7.28
N LEU A 255 12.21 18.64 8.58
CA LEU A 255 13.28 19.33 9.31
C LEU A 255 14.56 18.48 9.42
N VAL A 256 14.42 17.17 9.65
CA VAL A 256 15.56 16.25 9.68
C VAL A 256 16.24 16.18 8.32
N LEU A 257 15.47 16.01 7.23
CA LEU A 257 16.03 15.98 5.87
C LEU A 257 16.66 17.32 5.50
N ARG A 258 16.05 18.43 5.92
CA ARG A 258 16.61 19.76 5.74
C ARG A 258 17.97 19.89 6.41
N GLY A 259 18.13 19.39 7.64
CA GLY A 259 19.40 19.40 8.36
C GLY A 259 20.49 18.54 7.71
N ARG A 260 20.11 17.52 6.93
CA ARG A 260 21.04 16.68 6.15
C ARG A 260 21.40 17.27 4.77
N ALA A 261 20.57 18.17 4.24
CA ALA A 261 20.80 18.80 2.95
C ALA A 261 21.74 20.02 3.09
N ALA A 262 22.85 20.03 2.34
CA ALA A 262 23.84 21.10 2.40
C ALA A 262 23.31 22.46 1.89
N GLU A 263 22.34 22.47 0.98
CA GLU A 263 21.84 23.67 0.29
C GLU A 263 20.34 23.56 -0.04
N GLY A 264 19.69 24.69 -0.37
CA GLY A 264 18.25 24.78 -0.68
C GLY A 264 17.42 25.36 0.47
N HIS A 265 16.11 25.54 0.30
CA HIS A 265 15.13 25.76 1.38
C HIS A 265 13.86 24.93 1.13
N GLU A 266 13.80 24.24 -0.01
CA GLU A 266 12.74 23.34 -0.42
C GLU A 266 13.08 21.92 0.03
N VAL A 267 12.11 21.26 0.67
CA VAL A 267 12.12 19.83 0.95
C VAL A 267 10.94 19.21 0.24
N VAL A 268 11.19 18.13 -0.50
CA VAL A 268 10.15 17.39 -1.22
C VAL A 268 10.06 16.02 -0.60
N LEU A 269 8.88 15.70 -0.08
CA LEU A 269 8.55 14.38 0.44
C LEU A 269 7.63 13.68 -0.55
N ASP A 270 7.92 12.44 -0.88
CA ASP A 270 6.95 11.60 -1.57
C ASP A 270 5.89 11.16 -0.55
N LEU A 271 4.66 11.64 -0.73
CA LEU A 271 3.54 11.40 0.18
C LEU A 271 2.65 10.31 -0.40
N PRO A 272 2.61 9.11 0.22
CA PRO A 272 1.64 8.08 -0.13
C PRO A 272 0.22 8.57 0.15
N VAL A 273 -0.65 8.39 -0.83
CA VAL A 273 -2.06 8.78 -0.76
C VAL A 273 -2.94 7.60 -1.12
N THR A 274 -4.10 7.50 -0.48
CA THR A 274 -4.98 6.34 -0.67
C THR A 274 -5.72 6.42 -2.02
N ARG A 275 -5.98 7.63 -2.53
CA ARG A 275 -6.85 7.90 -3.69
C ARG A 275 -8.31 7.43 -3.50
N ARG A 276 -8.66 6.88 -2.33
CA ARG A 276 -9.99 6.34 -2.00
C ARG A 276 -10.97 7.43 -1.54
N VAL A 277 -11.32 8.34 -2.46
CA VAL A 277 -12.20 9.47 -2.18
C VAL A 277 -13.70 9.13 -2.31
N LEU A 278 -14.05 8.30 -3.29
CA LEU A 278 -15.43 7.90 -3.60
C LEU A 278 -15.81 6.64 -2.83
N GLN A 279 -17.12 6.43 -2.61
CA GLN A 279 -17.58 5.26 -1.86
C GLN A 279 -17.13 3.94 -2.51
N VAL A 280 -17.23 3.83 -3.84
CA VAL A 280 -16.77 2.65 -4.61
C VAL A 280 -15.29 2.35 -4.39
N SER A 281 -14.44 3.38 -4.34
CA SER A 281 -13.01 3.21 -4.11
C SER A 281 -12.68 2.82 -2.67
N LYS A 282 -13.53 3.13 -1.68
CA LYS A 282 -13.29 2.78 -0.27
C LYS A 282 -13.49 1.30 0.02
N THR A 283 -14.32 0.64 -0.77
CA THR A 283 -14.66 -0.79 -0.62
C THR A 283 -13.88 -1.69 -1.56
N LEU A 284 -13.04 -1.14 -2.44
CA LEU A 284 -12.30 -1.91 -3.44
C LEU A 284 -11.06 -2.59 -2.83
N PRO A 285 -10.96 -3.93 -2.82
CA PRO A 285 -9.77 -4.64 -2.33
C PRO A 285 -8.66 -4.70 -3.39
N GLY A 286 -8.33 -3.55 -4.01
CA GLY A 286 -7.42 -3.45 -5.16
C GLY A 286 -6.31 -2.42 -4.99
N MET A 287 -5.39 -2.34 -5.95
CA MET A 287 -4.33 -1.32 -6.01
C MET A 287 -4.90 0.01 -6.49
N VAL A 288 -5.04 0.97 -5.56
CA VAL A 288 -5.60 2.31 -5.83
C VAL A 288 -4.64 3.41 -5.38
N ALA A 289 -3.86 3.14 -4.34
CA ALA A 289 -2.91 4.07 -3.76
C ALA A 289 -2.00 4.73 -4.81
N GLY A 290 -1.58 5.95 -4.52
CA GLY A 290 -0.64 6.69 -5.32
C GLY A 290 0.39 7.38 -4.45
N VAL A 291 1.29 8.11 -5.09
CA VAL A 291 2.29 8.95 -4.41
C VAL A 291 2.25 10.32 -5.06
N VAL A 292 2.15 11.35 -4.22
CA VAL A 292 2.17 12.75 -4.67
C VAL A 292 3.33 13.49 -4.01
N PRO A 293 3.95 14.46 -4.68
CA PRO A 293 5.01 15.25 -4.07
C PRO A 293 4.43 16.27 -3.09
N LEU A 294 4.89 16.23 -1.85
CA LEU A 294 4.64 17.24 -0.85
C LEU A 294 5.84 18.19 -0.81
N VAL A 295 5.71 19.32 -1.50
CA VAL A 295 6.71 20.39 -1.56
C VAL A 295 6.54 21.33 -0.38
N LEU A 296 7.57 21.42 0.47
CA LEU A 296 7.59 22.18 1.71
C LEU A 296 8.74 23.19 1.70
N GLN A 297 8.44 24.45 1.99
CA GLN A 297 9.47 25.48 2.14
C GLN A 297 9.83 25.64 3.62
N VAL A 298 11.11 25.38 3.94
CA VAL A 298 11.66 25.48 5.29
C VAL A 298 12.43 26.79 5.40
N SER A 299 11.78 27.81 5.99
CA SER A 299 12.41 29.10 6.28
C SER A 299 13.20 29.03 7.60
N PRO A 300 14.43 29.57 7.67
CA PRO A 300 15.19 29.65 8.92
C PRO A 300 14.58 30.59 9.95
N ASP A 301 13.74 31.53 9.51
CA ASP A 301 13.11 32.54 10.39
C ASP A 301 11.76 32.09 10.95
N ALA A 302 11.21 30.97 10.47
CA ALA A 302 9.92 30.45 10.91
C ALA A 302 10.05 29.63 12.20
N THR A 303 9.11 29.81 13.11
CA THR A 303 8.96 28.94 14.28
C THR A 303 8.47 27.55 13.86
N VAL A 304 8.70 26.55 14.72
CA VAL A 304 8.20 25.18 14.50
C VAL A 304 6.67 25.15 14.36
N ALA A 305 5.97 25.99 15.12
CA ALA A 305 4.51 26.10 15.06
C ALA A 305 4.03 26.63 13.69
N GLU A 306 4.66 27.71 13.19
CA GLU A 306 4.36 28.26 11.86
C GLU A 306 4.67 27.25 10.76
N PHE A 307 5.78 26.52 10.88
CA PHE A 307 6.12 25.46 9.93
C PHE A 307 5.10 24.32 9.97
N CYS A 308 4.62 23.90 11.14
CA CYS A 308 3.56 22.90 11.25
C CYS A 308 2.26 23.37 10.58
N ALA A 309 1.88 24.64 10.73
CA ALA A 309 0.72 25.21 10.05
C ALA A 309 0.89 25.24 8.52
N HIS A 310 2.10 25.54 8.03
CA HIS A 310 2.45 25.44 6.61
C HIS A 310 2.32 24.00 6.09
N VAL A 311 2.93 23.03 6.78
CA VAL A 311 2.84 21.60 6.44
C VAL A 311 1.38 21.14 6.45
N HIS A 312 0.58 21.57 7.42
CA HIS A 312 -0.84 21.25 7.50
C HIS A 312 -1.59 21.70 6.24
N THR A 313 -1.37 22.96 5.84
CA THR A 313 -1.99 23.56 4.65
C THR A 313 -1.58 22.81 3.38
N ARG A 314 -0.28 22.64 3.15
CA ARG A 314 0.25 21.94 1.96
C ARG A 314 -0.19 20.48 1.88
N THR A 315 -0.25 19.79 3.02
CA THR A 315 -0.76 18.42 3.07
C THR A 315 -2.23 18.36 2.68
N ARG A 316 -3.06 19.30 3.17
CA ARG A 316 -4.49 19.35 2.83
C ARG A 316 -4.72 19.67 1.35
N GLU A 317 -3.95 20.58 0.78
CA GLU A 317 -3.99 20.90 -0.65
C GLU A 317 -3.62 19.67 -1.50
N ALA A 318 -2.48 19.03 -1.19
CA ALA A 318 -2.07 17.79 -1.85
C ALA A 318 -3.12 16.68 -1.77
N LEU A 319 -3.77 16.51 -0.60
CA LEU A 319 -4.81 15.50 -0.39
C LEU A 319 -6.11 15.79 -1.14
N ARG A 320 -6.43 17.05 -1.46
CA ARG A 320 -7.59 17.40 -2.30
C ARG A 320 -7.40 16.91 -3.73
N HIS A 321 -6.18 17.03 -4.26
CA HIS A 321 -5.83 16.67 -5.62
C HIS A 321 -5.16 15.28 -5.72
N GLN A 322 -5.33 14.44 -4.71
CA GLN A 322 -4.57 13.18 -4.56
C GLN A 322 -4.84 12.14 -5.66
N ARG A 323 -5.98 12.24 -6.35
CA ARG A 323 -6.41 11.27 -7.37
C ARG A 323 -5.54 11.32 -8.63
N PHE A 324 -4.91 12.46 -8.90
CA PHE A 324 -4.18 12.69 -10.13
C PHE A 324 -2.84 11.93 -10.14
N PRO A 325 -2.48 11.29 -11.26
CA PRO A 325 -1.25 10.50 -11.38
C PRO A 325 -0.03 11.39 -11.65
N VAL A 326 0.46 12.09 -10.61
CA VAL A 326 1.53 13.11 -10.72
C VAL A 326 2.85 12.57 -11.28
N HIS A 327 3.25 11.36 -10.89
CA HIS A 327 4.54 10.75 -11.25
C HIS A 327 4.71 10.48 -12.74
N CYS A 328 3.63 10.25 -13.49
CA CYS A 328 3.72 10.03 -14.93
C CYS A 328 4.18 11.28 -15.70
N ARG A 329 3.93 12.48 -15.16
CA ARG A 329 4.42 13.74 -15.74
C ARG A 329 5.89 14.02 -15.43
N ARG A 330 6.41 13.53 -14.31
CA ARG A 330 7.85 13.62 -14.01
C ARG A 330 8.68 12.84 -15.04
N ARG A 331 8.18 11.69 -15.52
CA ARG A 331 8.84 10.88 -16.57
C ARG A 331 8.91 11.59 -17.93
N THR A 332 7.92 12.39 -18.30
CA THR A 332 7.94 13.16 -19.56
C THR A 332 8.74 14.46 -19.44
N ALA A 333 8.89 15.01 -18.23
CA ALA A 333 9.68 16.21 -17.97
C ALA A 333 11.18 15.94 -17.71
N SER A 334 11.56 14.70 -17.41
CA SER A 334 12.96 14.29 -17.27
C SER A 334 13.48 13.79 -18.61
N PRO A 335 14.37 14.53 -19.34
CA PRO A 335 15.04 13.95 -20.48
C PRO A 335 15.86 12.75 -19.98
N ALA A 336 15.75 11.62 -20.69
CA ALA A 336 16.58 10.45 -20.44
C ALA A 336 18.03 10.89 -20.34
N THR A 337 18.59 10.82 -19.14
CA THR A 337 20.03 11.03 -18.96
C THR A 337 20.67 9.72 -19.41
N THR A 338 20.88 9.61 -20.71
CA THR A 338 21.70 8.58 -21.32
C THR A 338 23.08 8.67 -20.67
N ARG A 339 23.51 7.60 -19.99
CA ARG A 339 24.92 7.38 -19.70
C ARG A 339 25.63 6.95 -20.98
#